data_AF-A0A368TZ72-F1
#
_entry.id   AF-A0A368TZ72-F1
#
_cell.length_a   1.000
_cell.length_b   1.000
_cell.length_c   1.000
_cell.angle_alpha   90.00
_cell.angle_beta   90.00
_cell.angle_gamma   90.00
#
_symmetry.space_group_name_H-M   'P 1'
#
loop_
_entity.id
_entity.type
_entity.pdbx_description
1 polymer ?
#
loop_
_entity_poly.entity_id
_entity_poly.type
_entity_poly.pdbx_seq_one_letter_code
_entity_poly.pdbx_strand_id
1 'polypeptide(L)' 'MNIRNIFGKVTYPDSTPEQCLEHRLVKAKMQLDGLELDGSSKDLSALSAARVEFALAARALADELIARSQHAESSDG' A
#
# COMPACT_ATOMS: atom_id res chain seq x y z
N MET A 1 22.66 -28.85 21.87
CA MET A 1 21.57 -27.86 21.69
C MET A 1 22.19 -26.52 21.35
N ASN A 2 22.02 -26.02 20.13
CA ASN A 2 22.53 -24.70 19.69
C ASN A 2 21.39 -23.94 19.00
N ILE A 3 20.87 -22.91 19.67
CA ILE A 3 19.82 -22.03 19.15
C ILE A 3 20.36 -20.59 19.18
N ARG A 4 21.34 -20.30 18.32
CA ARG A 4 21.85 -18.93 18.13
C ARG A 4 22.34 -18.74 16.70
N ASN A 5 21.45 -18.83 15.70
CA ASN A 5 21.68 -18.17 14.41
C ASN A 5 20.44 -18.09 13.50
N ILE A 6 19.34 -17.50 13.96
CA ILE A 6 18.14 -17.26 13.11
C ILE A 6 17.74 -15.77 13.09
N PHE A 7 18.71 -14.89 13.24
CA PHE A 7 18.60 -13.52 12.70
C PHE A 7 19.45 -13.46 11.43
N GLY A 8 19.20 -14.42 10.54
CA GLY A 8 19.60 -14.29 9.16
C GLY A 8 18.96 -13.02 8.63
N LYS A 9 19.79 -12.13 8.09
CA LYS A 9 19.38 -10.99 7.29
C LYS A 9 18.16 -11.38 6.46
N VAL A 10 16.98 -10.87 6.83
CA VAL A 10 15.85 -10.83 5.91
C VAL A 10 16.22 -9.74 4.92
N THR A 11 17.08 -10.10 3.97
CA THR A 11 17.19 -9.39 2.71
C THR A 11 15.84 -9.64 2.06
N TYR A 12 14.89 -8.73 2.29
CA TYR A 12 13.64 -8.73 1.54
C TYR A 12 14.05 -8.64 0.06
N PRO A 13 13.70 -9.65 -0.76
CA PRO A 13 13.98 -9.57 -2.18
C PRO A 13 13.18 -8.38 -2.68
N ASP A 14 13.89 -7.34 -3.10
CA ASP A 14 13.45 -6.34 -4.06
C ASP A 14 11.93 -6.10 -4.02
N SER A 15 11.45 -5.48 -2.93
CA SER A 15 10.07 -5.04 -2.84
C SER A 15 9.90 -3.96 -3.90
N THR A 16 9.49 -4.38 -5.09
CA THR A 16 9.19 -3.47 -6.18
C THR A 16 8.29 -2.35 -5.65
N PRO A 17 8.48 -1.10 -6.11
CA PRO A 17 7.66 0.02 -5.67
C PRO A 17 6.16 -0.31 -5.76
N GLU A 18 5.76 -1.10 -6.76
CA GLU A 18 4.41 -1.66 -6.90
C GLU A 18 3.94 -2.47 -5.69
N GLN A 19 4.70 -3.46 -5.22
CA GLN A 19 4.34 -4.24 -4.03
C GLN A 19 4.22 -3.36 -2.77
N CYS A 20 5.03 -2.31 -2.69
CA CYS A 20 4.94 -1.33 -1.60
C CYS A 20 3.65 -0.49 -1.68
N LEU A 21 3.24 -0.10 -2.90
CA LEU A 21 2.03 0.68 -3.15
C LEU A 21 0.76 -0.15 -2.96
N GLU A 22 0.74 -1.39 -3.43
CA GLU A 22 -0.35 -2.34 -3.21
C GLU A 22 -0.57 -2.60 -1.71
N HIS A 23 0.51 -2.89 -0.98
CA HIS A 23 0.42 -3.12 0.46
C HIS A 23 -0.07 -1.87 1.21
N ARG A 24 0.37 -0.67 0.79
CA ARG A 24 -0.12 0.60 1.35
C ARG A 24 -1.62 0.79 1.08
N LEU A 25 -2.08 0.50 -0.13
CA LEU A 25 -3.49 0.61 -0.50
C LEU A 25 -4.35 -0.36 0.31
N VAL A 26 -3.94 -1.63 0.44
CA VAL A 26 -4.66 -2.65 1.22
C VAL A 26 -4.77 -2.21 2.68
N LYS A 27 -3.67 -1.73 3.27
CA LYS A 27 -3.67 -1.23 4.66
C LYS A 27 -4.61 -0.04 4.84
N ALA A 28 -4.54 0.94 3.94
CA ALA A 28 -5.42 2.12 3.99
C ALA A 28 -6.90 1.73 3.83
N LYS A 29 -7.21 0.76 2.95
CA LYS A 29 -8.56 0.23 2.76
C LYS A 29 -9.08 -0.45 4.04
N MET A 30 -8.30 -1.33 4.65
CA MET A 30 -8.72 -2.02 5.88
C MET A 30 -8.98 -1.04 7.03
N GLN A 31 -8.16 0.01 7.14
CA GLN A 31 -8.37 1.07 8.13
C GLN A 31 -9.66 1.86 7.86
N LEU A 32 -9.91 2.22 6.60
CA LEU A 32 -11.13 2.90 6.20
C LEU A 32 -12.38 2.05 6.44
N ASP A 33 -12.38 0.79 5.98
CA ASP A 33 -13.49 -0.15 6.18
C ASP A 33 -13.80 -0.31 7.68
N GLY A 34 -12.77 -0.45 8.52
CA GLY A 34 -12.93 -0.55 9.97
C GLY A 34 -13.60 0.68 10.59
N LEU A 35 -13.21 1.88 10.16
CA LEU A 35 -13.81 3.13 10.64
C LEU A 35 -15.21 3.38 10.10
N GLU A 36 -15.54 2.92 8.89
CA GLU A 36 -16.88 3.04 8.31
C GLU A 36 -17.87 2.03 8.90
N LEU A 37 -17.39 0.84 9.26
CA LEU A 37 -18.19 -0.17 9.97
C LEU A 37 -18.45 0.21 11.43
N ASP A 38 -17.51 0.92 12.07
CA ASP A 38 -17.69 1.46 13.42
C ASP A 38 -18.53 2.76 13.39
N GLY A 39 -19.79 2.64 12.98
CA GLY A 39 -20.75 3.74 12.89
C GLY A 39 -21.09 4.42 14.23
N SER A 40 -20.54 3.93 15.35
CA SER A 40 -20.62 4.56 16.66
C SER A 40 -19.41 5.46 16.96
N SER A 41 -18.32 5.34 16.20
CA SER A 41 -17.13 6.16 16.37
C SER A 41 -17.42 7.59 15.90
N LYS A 42 -17.52 8.51 16.86
CA LYS A 42 -17.69 9.96 16.60
C LYS A 42 -16.42 10.60 16.03
N ASP A 43 -15.38 9.83 15.74
CA ASP A 43 -14.11 10.35 15.25
C ASP A 43 -14.17 10.60 13.74
N LEU A 44 -14.93 11.62 13.38
CA LEU A 44 -15.01 12.13 12.01
C LEU A 44 -13.65 12.60 11.49
N SER A 45 -12.74 13.01 12.39
CA SER A 45 -11.37 13.39 12.04
C SER A 45 -10.58 12.17 11.58
N ALA A 46 -10.60 11.07 12.33
CA ALA A 46 -9.95 9.82 11.93
C ALA A 46 -10.55 9.25 10.64
N LEU A 47 -11.88 9.28 10.49
CA LEU A 47 -12.55 8.82 9.27
C LEU A 47 -12.16 9.66 8.04
N SER A 48 -12.13 10.99 8.17
CA SER A 48 -11.70 11.87 7.08
C SER A 48 -10.23 11.65 6.70
N ALA A 49 -9.35 11.48 7.68
CA ALA A 49 -7.94 11.16 7.44
C ALA A 49 -7.77 9.81 6.72
N ALA A 50 -8.52 8.78 7.13
CA ALA A 50 -8.47 7.46 6.49
C ALA A 50 -8.96 7.51 5.04
N ARG A 51 -10.01 8.30 4.75
CA ARG A 51 -10.49 8.51 3.36
C ARG A 51 -9.44 9.19 2.49
N VAL A 52 -8.77 10.21 3.00
CA VAL A 52 -7.70 10.92 2.29
C VAL A 52 -6.53 9.98 2.02
N GLU A 53 -6.08 9.22 3.03
CA GLU A 53 -4.97 8.28 2.87
C GLU A 53 -5.29 7.17 1.86
N PHE A 54 -6.52 6.63 1.89
CA PHE A 54 -6.98 5.66 0.89
C PHE A 54 -6.94 6.25 -0.54
N ALA A 55 -7.46 7.47 -0.73
CA ALA A 55 -7.44 8.14 -2.02
C ALA A 55 -6.01 8.40 -2.53
N LEU A 56 -5.09 8.80 -1.64
CA LEU A 56 -3.68 9.01 -1.97
C LEU A 56 -2.98 7.70 -2.36
N ALA A 57 -3.22 6.62 -1.61
CA ALA A 57 -2.64 5.31 -1.92
C ALA A 57 -3.17 4.76 -3.25
N ALA A 58 -4.47 4.90 -3.51
CA ALA A 58 -5.08 4.47 -4.77
C ALA A 58 -4.53 5.23 -5.97
N ARG A 59 -4.37 6.55 -5.81
CA ARG A 59 -3.76 7.41 -6.84
C ARG A 59 -2.32 7.02 -7.13
N ALA A 60 -1.50 6.83 -6.09
CA ALA A 60 -0.10 6.46 -6.27
C ALA A 60 0.05 5.12 -7.01
N LEU A 61 -0.80 4.13 -6.70
CA LEU A 61 -0.81 2.86 -7.43
C LEU A 61 -1.26 3.06 -8.89
N ALA A 62 -2.29 3.87 -9.13
CA ALA A 62 -2.75 4.17 -10.49
C ALA A 62 -1.68 4.87 -11.32
N ASP A 63 -0.98 5.85 -10.75
CA ASP A 63 0.11 6.59 -11.41
C ASP A 63 1.25 5.64 -11.81
N GLU A 64 1.62 4.69 -10.94
CA GLU A 64 2.63 3.66 -11.23
C GLU A 64 2.19 2.73 -12.37
N LEU A 65 0.94 2.27 -12.36
CA LEU A 65 0.38 1.42 -13.43
C LEU A 65 0.35 2.16 -14.78
N ILE A 66 -0.01 3.45 -14.78
CA ILE A 66 0.01 4.29 -15.99
C ILE A 66 1.44 4.46 -16.50
N ALA A 67 2.39 4.80 -15.63
CA ALA A 67 3.79 4.95 -16.01
C ALA A 67 4.34 3.68 -16.67
N ARG A 68 4.04 2.51 -16.11
CA ARG A 68 4.41 1.22 -16.69
C ARG A 68 3.78 0.99 -18.08
N SER A 69 2.51 1.32 -18.25
CA SER A 69 1.84 1.18 -19.56
C SER A 69 2.51 2.05 -20.64
N GLN A 70 2.94 3.26 -20.29
CA GLN A 70 3.61 4.17 -21.22
C GLN A 70 5.03 3.70 -21.59
N HIS A 71 5.75 3.09 -20.65
CA HIS A 71 7.06 2.49 -20.91
C HIS A 71 6.99 1.24 -21.79
N ALA A 72 5.89 0.48 -21.72
CA ALA A 72 5.69 -0.68 -22.58
C ALA A 72 5.47 -0.29 -24.05
N GLU A 73 4.81 0.83 -24.33
CA GLU A 73 4.55 1.29 -25.70
C GLU A 73 5.73 2.00 -26.37
N SER A 74 6.74 2.44 -25.60
CA SER A 74 7.91 3.15 -26.13
C SER A 74 9.10 2.22 -26.49
N SER A 75 8.94 0.90 -26.36
CA SER A 75 9.99 -0.08 -26.65
C SER A 75 9.85 -0.83 -28.00
N ASP A 76 8.88 -0.45 -28.85
CA ASP A 76 8.61 -1.09 -30.15
C ASP A 76 8.86 -0.17 -31.36
N GLY A 77 9.93 0.63 -31.33
CA GLY A 77 10.32 1.55 -32.41
C GLY A 77 11.74 1.36 -32.90
#